data_AF-A0A4W5KBY8-F1
#
_entry.id   AF-A0A4W5KBY8-F1
#
_cell.length_a   1.000
_cell.length_b   1.000
_cell.length_c   1.000
_cell.angle_alpha   90.00
_cell.angle_beta   90.00
_cell.angle_gamma   90.00
#
_symmetry.space_group_name_H-M   'P 1'
#
loop_
_entity.id
_entity.type
_entity.pdbx_description
1 polymer ?
#
loop_
_entity_poly.entity_id
_entity_poly.type
_entity_poly.pdbx_seq_one_letter_code
_entity_poly.pdbx_strand_id
1 'polypeptide(L)' 'MGNIVHTLTNRRYGENCIAYAESHDQSVVGDKSLAFWLMEKEMYTNMSSLI' A
#
# COMPACT_ATOMS: atom_id res chain seq x y z
N MET A 1 -16.01 5.11 3.39
CA MET A 1 -15.00 6.10 3.84
C MET A 1 -14.77 6.13 5.34
N GLY A 2 -15.80 6.01 6.19
CA GLY A 2 -15.63 6.03 7.65
C GLY A 2 -14.60 5.04 8.21
N ASN A 3 -14.56 3.81 7.68
CA ASN A 3 -13.60 2.79 8.15
C ASN A 3 -12.15 3.17 7.88
N ILE A 4 -11.84 3.72 6.71
CA ILE A 4 -10.46 4.12 6.36
C ILE A 4 -9.98 5.23 7.30
N VAL A 5 -10.82 6.26 7.50
CA VAL A 5 -10.53 7.36 8.41
C VAL A 5 -10.31 6.82 9.82
N HIS A 6 -11.23 5.97 10.31
CA HIS A 6 -11.10 5.36 11.62
C HIS A 6 -9.80 4.57 11.77
N THR A 7 -9.44 3.71 10.81
CA THR A 7 -8.19 2.94 10.83
C THR A 7 -6.94 3.83 10.87
N LEU A 8 -6.94 4.94 10.14
CA LEU A 8 -5.79 5.87 10.10
C LEU A 8 -5.69 6.78 11.34
N THR A 9 -6.83 7.14 11.95
CA THR A 9 -6.87 8.07 13.09
C THR A 9 -6.95 7.39 14.46
N ASN A 10 -7.25 6.10 14.52
CA ASN A 10 -7.34 5.35 15.77
C ASN A 10 -5.95 5.07 16.37
N ARG A 11 -5.42 6.09 17.06
CA ARG A 11 -4.12 6.04 17.75
C ARG A 11 -4.21 6.74 19.11
N ARG A 12 -3.31 6.40 20.03
CA ARG A 12 -3.27 6.99 21.39
C ARG A 12 -2.85 8.46 21.33
N TYR A 13 -3.56 9.33 22.03
CA TYR A 13 -3.24 10.75 22.10
C TYR A 13 -1.92 10.97 22.86
N GLY A 14 -1.04 11.81 22.33
CA GLY A 14 0.28 12.09 22.93
C GLY A 14 1.36 11.07 22.60
N GLU A 15 1.05 10.01 21.84
CA GLU A 15 2.02 9.02 21.37
C GLU A 15 2.29 9.21 19.89
N ASN A 16 3.56 9.44 19.55
CA ASN A 16 3.99 9.55 18.16
C ASN A 16 3.97 8.16 17.49
N CYS A 17 3.38 8.08 16.31
CA CYS A 17 3.32 6.85 15.52
C CYS A 17 3.89 7.09 14.11
N ILE A 18 4.61 6.10 13.57
CA ILE A 18 5.06 6.09 12.18
C ILE A 18 4.07 5.26 11.38
N ALA A 19 3.39 5.88 10.42
CA ALA A 19 2.46 5.20 9.53
C ALA A 19 3.12 4.92 8.18
N TYR A 20 2.78 3.78 7.58
CA TYR A 20 3.20 3.36 6.25
C TYR A 20 2.02 2.69 5.55
N ALA A 21 1.94 2.82 4.22
CA ALA A 21 0.85 2.24 3.43
C ALA A 21 1.07 0.74 3.17
N GLU A 22 2.34 0.32 3.07
CA GLU A 22 2.78 -1.07 2.94
C GLU A 22 4.09 -1.25 3.71
N SER A 23 4.44 -2.48 4.07
CA SER A 23 5.69 -2.82 4.75
C SER A 23 6.58 -3.66 3.85
N HIS A 24 7.80 -3.95 4.32
CA HIS A 24 8.74 -4.77 3.56
C HIS A 24 8.27 -6.23 3.37
N ASP A 25 7.48 -6.76 4.30
CA ASP A 25 7.01 -8.16 4.23
C ASP A 25 6.09 -8.38 3.02
N GLN A 26 5.31 -7.36 2.62
CA GLN A 26 4.46 -7.42 1.43
C GLN A 26 5.24 -7.48 0.10
N SER A 27 6.55 -7.20 0.12
CA SER A 27 7.43 -7.36 -1.05
C SER A 27 8.02 -8.77 -1.18
N VAL A 28 7.88 -9.60 -0.14
CA VAL A 28 8.42 -10.95 -0.09
C VAL A 28 7.44 -11.93 -0.75
N VAL A 29 7.97 -13.06 -1.24
CA VAL A 29 7.19 -14.14 -1.84
C VAL A 29 6.09 -14.60 -0.87
N GLY A 30 4.84 -14.51 -1.31
CA GLY A 30 3.67 -14.93 -0.55
C GLY A 30 2.61 -13.84 -0.39
N ASP A 31 2.98 -12.58 -0.61
CA ASP A 31 2.04 -11.45 -0.66
C ASP A 31 2.27 -10.58 -1.91
N LYS A 32 1.40 -9.60 -2.13
CA LYS A 32 1.46 -8.65 -3.26
C LYS A 32 1.71 -7.24 -2.72
N SER A 33 2.59 -6.50 -3.38
CA SER A 33 2.74 -5.06 -3.12
C SER A 33 1.48 -4.28 -3.51
N LEU A 34 1.30 -3.07 -2.96
CA LEU A 34 0.18 -2.19 -3.33
C LEU A 34 0.09 -1.95 -4.84
N ALA A 35 1.24 -1.76 -5.49
CA ALA A 35 1.31 -1.60 -6.94
C ALA A 35 0.75 -2.81 -7.68
N PHE A 36 1.10 -4.02 -7.22
CA PHE A 36 0.63 -5.26 -7.83
C PHE A 36 -0.84 -5.56 -7.52
N TRP A 37 -1.36 -5.12 -6.37
CA TRP A 37 -2.81 -5.14 -6.09
C TRP A 37 -3.62 -4.25 -7.04
N LEU A 38 -3.06 -3.14 -7.51
CA LEU A 38 -3.76 -2.17 -8.36
C LEU A 38 -3.64 -2.45 -9.86
N MET A 39 -2.46 -2.90 -10.31
CA MET A 39 -2.16 -3.02 -11.75
C MET A 39 -2.05 -4.46 -12.23
N GLU A 40 -1.90 -5.43 -11.32
CA GLU A 40 -1.70 -6.85 -11.61
C GLU A 40 -0.78 -7.10 -12.82
N LYS A 41 -1.30 -7.74 -13.87
CA LYS A 41 -0.55 -8.13 -15.07
C LYS A 41 -0.19 -6.95 -15.98
N GLU A 42 -0.97 -5.87 -15.95
CA GLU A 42 -0.73 -4.69 -16.79
C GLU A 42 0.56 -3.97 -16.39
N MET A 43 1.02 -4.16 -15.15
CA MET A 43 2.31 -3.69 -14.67
C MET A 43 3.49 -4.18 -15.53
N TYR A 44 3.37 -5.33 -16.20
CA TYR A 44 4.47 -5.87 -17.02
C TYR A 44 4.51 -5.32 -18.44
N THR A 45 3.39 -4.81 -18.97
CA THR A 45 3.27 -4.48 -20.40
C THR A 45 2.93 -3.02 -20.67
N ASN A 46 2.33 -2.32 -19.71
CA ASN A 46 1.74 -0.98 -19.92
C ASN A 46 2.42 0.12 -19.11
N MET A 47 3.64 -0.13 -18.62
CA MET A 47 4.41 0.82 -17.82
C MET A 47 5.43 1.65 -18.62
N SER A 48 5.58 1.36 -19.93
CA SER A 48 6.48 2.12 -20.81
C SER A 48 5.83 3.45 -21.22
N SER A 49 6.57 4.55 -21.08
CA SER A 49 6.20 5.85 -21.64
C SER A 49 6.65 6.04 -23.09
N LEU A 50 7.46 5.11 -23.62
CA LEU A 50 7.86 5.07 -25.02
C LEU A 50 6.74 4.39 -25.81
N ILE A 51 6.10 5.21 -26.65
CA ILE A 51 5.16 4.79 -27.70
C ILE A 51 5.96 4.30 -28.89
#